data_AF-A0A7W0Y8I0-F1
#
_entry.id   AF-A0A7W0Y8I0-F1
#
_cell.length_a   1.000
_cell.length_b   1.000
_cell.length_c   1.000
_cell.angle_alpha   90.00
_cell.angle_beta   90.00
_cell.angle_gamma   90.00
#
_symmetry.space_group_name_H-M   'P 1'
#
loop_
_entity.id
_entity.type
_entity.pdbx_description
1 polymer ?
#
loop_
_entity_poly.entity_id
_entity_poly.type
_entity_poly.pdbx_seq_one_letter_code
_entity_poly.pdbx_strand_id
1 'polypeptide(L)'
;MTIAAVVPALDEAARIGATLDALHAAGIDEIVVVDAMGGFPDQPLMEDLEMSRRLRRRGAMPTVEREVIVSGRRFMAHPWRATLCCLVFPPLYDLGVPPATLDRVWKSVVR
;
A
#
# COMPACT_ATOMS: atom_id res chain seq x y z
N MET A 1 18.97 11.21 -10.33
CA MET A 1 18.17 9.97 -10.19
C MET A 1 16.75 10.46 -9.97
N THR A 2 15.81 10.13 -10.86
CA THR A 2 14.41 10.57 -10.70
C THR A 2 13.76 9.75 -9.60
N ILE A 3 13.37 10.38 -8.50
CA ILE A 3 12.62 9.71 -7.43
C ILE A 3 11.14 10.10 -7.58
N ALA A 4 10.30 9.10 -7.85
CA ALA A 4 8.86 9.29 -7.92
C ALA A 4 8.19 8.86 -6.60
N ALA A 5 7.29 9.69 -6.08
CA ALA A 5 6.47 9.36 -4.91
C ALA A 5 5.01 9.18 -5.32
N VAL A 6 4.42 8.03 -4.98
CA VAL A 6 2.98 7.81 -5.07
C VAL A 6 2.40 8.02 -3.68
N VAL A 7 1.62 9.09 -3.52
CA VAL A 7 1.00 9.44 -2.24
C VAL A 7 -0.48 9.05 -2.32
N PRO A 8 -0.93 8.03 -1.57
CA PRO A 8 -2.35 7.80 -1.43
C PRO A 8 -2.94 8.93 -0.60
N ALA A 9 -3.93 9.64 -1.12
CA ALA A 9 -4.57 10.75 -0.42
C ALA A 9 -6.03 10.41 -0.11
N LEU A 10 -6.44 10.52 1.16
CA LEU A 10 -7.83 10.37 1.60
C LEU A 10 -8.32 11.67 2.24
N ASP A 11 -9.24 12.40 1.59
CA ASP A 11 -9.84 13.63 2.15
C ASP A 11 -8.80 14.66 2.66
N GLU A 12 -7.59 14.62 2.11
CA GLU A 12 -6.42 15.38 2.55
C GLU A 12 -6.31 16.73 1.83
N ALA A 13 -7.35 17.19 1.13
CA ALA A 13 -7.31 18.42 0.33
C ALA A 13 -6.79 19.64 1.14
N ALA A 14 -7.06 19.70 2.44
CA ALA A 14 -6.58 20.76 3.32
C ALA A 14 -5.08 20.66 3.68
N ARG A 15 -4.47 19.48 3.55
CA ARG A 15 -3.07 19.19 3.94
C ARG A 15 -2.16 18.84 2.78
N ILE A 16 -2.72 18.52 1.62
CA ILE A 16 -1.98 18.05 0.45
C ILE A 16 -0.91 19.06 0.02
N GLY A 17 -1.19 20.37 0.09
CA GLY A 17 -0.22 21.42 -0.25
C GLY A 17 1.06 21.34 0.59
N ALA A 18 0.92 21.24 1.92
CA ALA A 18 2.07 21.11 2.81
C ALA A 18 2.87 19.82 2.59
N THR A 19 2.18 18.72 2.26
CA THR A 19 2.83 17.44 1.91
C THR A 19 3.62 17.56 0.61
N LEU A 20 3.05 18.19 -0.43
CA LEU A 20 3.72 18.39 -1.71
C LEU A 20 4.94 19.31 -1.58
N ASP A 21 4.84 20.37 -0.78
CA ASP A 21 5.97 21.28 -0.49
C ASP A 21 7.10 20.53 0.22
N ALA A 22 6.77 19.69 1.20
CA ALA A 22 7.75 18.88 1.91
C ALA A 22 8.43 17.84 0.99
N LEU A 23 7.68 17.23 0.07
CA LEU A 23 8.22 16.28 -0.90
C LEU A 23 9.14 16.96 -1.92
N HIS A 24 8.77 18.14 -2.41
CA HIS A 24 9.66 18.95 -3.26
C HIS A 24 10.95 19.32 -2.53
N ALA A 25 10.86 19.78 -1.27
CA ALA A 25 12.03 20.10 -0.46
C ALA A 25 12.93 18.88 -0.19
N ALA A 26 12.36 17.67 -0.19
CA ALA A 26 13.10 16.41 -0.08
C ALA A 26 13.74 15.96 -1.40
N GLY A 27 13.55 16.69 -2.50
CA GLY A 27 14.14 16.39 -3.82
C GLY A 27 13.40 15.29 -4.59
N ILE A 28 12.09 15.16 -4.38
CA ILE A 28 11.23 14.25 -5.17
C ILE A 28 10.88 14.95 -6.49
N ASP A 29 11.30 14.36 -7.61
CA ASP A 29 11.16 14.96 -8.95
C ASP A 29 9.77 14.75 -9.57
N GLU A 30 9.07 13.69 -9.16
CA GLU A 30 7.75 13.33 -9.70
C GLU A 30 6.82 12.90 -8.58
N ILE A 31 5.62 13.48 -8.51
CA ILE A 31 4.62 13.16 -7.50
C ILE A 31 3.31 12.80 -8.21
N VAL A 32 2.82 11.59 -7.95
CA VAL A 32 1.52 11.12 -8.44
C VAL A 32 0.60 11.01 -7.23
N VAL A 33 -0.46 11.82 -7.23
CA VAL A 33 -1.50 11.79 -6.19
C VAL A 33 -2.65 10.93 -6.70
N VAL A 34 -3.03 9.93 -5.92
CA VAL A 34 -4.14 9.03 -6.24
C VAL A 34 -5.27 9.26 -5.24
N ASP A 35 -6.29 10.01 -5.67
CA ASP A 35 -7.58 10.12 -5.00
C ASP A 35 -8.62 9.30 -5.78
N ALA A 36 -8.44 7.99 -5.75
CA ALA A 36 -9.46 7.09 -6.23
C ALA A 36 -10.32 6.69 -5.03
N MET A 37 -11.63 6.85 -5.16
CA MET A 37 -12.63 6.16 -4.33
C MET A 37 -12.83 6.65 -2.89
N GLY A 38 -12.45 7.88 -2.56
CA GLY A 38 -12.45 8.32 -1.17
C GLY A 38 -11.42 7.51 -0.39
N GLY A 39 -10.20 7.45 -0.94
CA GLY A 39 -9.00 6.87 -0.36
C GLY A 39 -9.03 5.40 0.08
N PHE A 40 -8.01 5.04 0.86
CA PHE A 40 -7.83 3.70 1.40
C PHE A 40 -8.78 3.45 2.57
N PRO A 41 -9.29 2.22 2.76
CA PRO A 41 -10.04 1.90 3.95
C PRO A 41 -9.17 2.08 5.21
N ASP A 42 -9.75 2.66 6.25
CA ASP A 42 -9.12 2.78 7.57
C ASP A 42 -9.08 1.41 8.27
N GLN A 43 -8.06 0.62 7.92
CA GLN A 43 -7.79 -0.68 8.52
C GLN A 43 -6.29 -0.95 8.58
N PRO A 44 -5.81 -1.71 9.58
CA PRO A 44 -4.37 -1.85 9.83
C PRO A 44 -3.65 -2.80 8.85
N LEU A 45 -4.39 -3.58 8.06
CA LEU A 45 -3.84 -4.51 7.07
C LEU A 45 -4.90 -4.84 6.01
N MET A 46 -4.48 -5.24 4.81
CA MET A 46 -5.34 -5.59 3.65
C MET A 46 -6.03 -4.38 2.98
N GLU A 47 -5.63 -3.16 3.33
CA GLU A 47 -6.06 -1.92 2.72
C GLU A 47 -5.79 -1.88 1.22
N ASP A 48 -4.61 -2.35 0.80
CA ASP A 48 -4.20 -2.45 -0.61
C ASP A 48 -5.09 -3.43 -1.40
N LEU A 49 -5.47 -4.54 -0.78
CA LEU A 49 -6.32 -5.56 -1.38
C LEU A 49 -7.73 -5.02 -1.62
N GLU A 50 -8.30 -4.31 -0.66
CA GLU A 50 -9.62 -3.69 -0.79
C GLU A 50 -9.59 -2.56 -1.83
N MET A 51 -8.55 -1.73 -1.83
CA MET A 51 -8.34 -0.72 -2.87
C MET A 51 -8.26 -1.36 -4.27
N SER A 52 -7.44 -2.39 -4.43
CA SER A 52 -7.32 -3.16 -5.68
C SER A 52 -8.66 -3.74 -6.13
N ARG A 53 -9.49 -4.22 -5.20
CA ARG A 53 -10.85 -4.72 -5.48
C ARG A 53 -11.80 -3.61 -5.90
N ARG A 54 -11.74 -2.43 -5.27
CA ARG A 54 -12.56 -1.27 -5.63
C ARG A 54 -12.20 -0.75 -7.04
N LEU A 55 -10.91 -0.72 -7.36
CA LEU A 55 -10.40 -0.33 -8.67
C LEU A 55 -10.80 -1.35 -9.76
N ARG A 56 -10.59 -2.65 -9.52
CA ARG A 56 -11.00 -3.72 -10.44
C ARG A 56 -12.50 -3.72 -10.73
N ARG A 57 -13.34 -3.29 -9.79
CA ARG A 57 -14.80 -3.15 -10.00
C ARG A 57 -15.16 -2.02 -10.97
N ARG A 58 -14.27 -1.03 -11.18
CA ARG A 58 -14.50 0.12 -12.08
C ARG A 58 -13.93 -0.04 -13.47
N GLY A 59 -12.99 -0.96 -13.67
CA GLY A 59 -12.37 -1.18 -14.96
C GLY A 59 -11.22 -2.17 -14.91
N ALA A 60 -10.58 -2.35 -16.05
CA ALA A 60 -9.39 -3.18 -16.14
C ALA A 60 -8.25 -2.56 -15.32
N MET A 61 -7.51 -3.42 -14.61
CA MET A 61 -6.21 -3.07 -14.02
C MET A 61 -5.12 -3.70 -14.88
N PRO A 62 -4.64 -3.04 -15.94
CA PRO A 62 -3.56 -3.55 -16.77
C PRO A 62 -2.27 -3.58 -15.96
N THR A 63 -1.54 -4.69 -16.05
CA THR A 63 -0.18 -4.78 -15.52
C THR A 63 0.76 -4.03 -16.46
N VAL A 64 1.59 -3.15 -15.90
CA VAL A 64 2.63 -2.45 -16.67
C VAL A 64 3.89 -3.30 -16.67
N GLU A 65 4.53 -3.46 -17.82
CA GLU A 65 5.84 -4.13 -17.97
C GLU A 65 6.99 -3.21 -17.52
N ARG A 66 6.91 -2.75 -16.27
CA ARG A 66 7.95 -1.91 -15.64
C ARG A 66 8.27 -2.48 -14.27
N GLU A 67 9.56 -2.50 -13.95
CA GLU A 67 10.04 -2.93 -12.65
C GLU A 67 9.95 -1.77 -11.65
N VAL A 68 9.43 -2.07 -10.46
CA VAL A 68 9.43 -1.15 -9.32
C VAL A 68 10.38 -1.72 -8.27
N ILE A 69 11.47 -1.00 -8.00
CA ILE A 69 12.42 -1.39 -6.94
C ILE A 69 11.90 -0.84 -5.61
N VAL A 70 11.54 -1.74 -4.70
CA VAL A 70 11.10 -1.39 -3.34
C VAL A 70 12.11 -1.86 -2.30
N SER A 71 12.15 -1.20 -1.14
CA SER A 71 12.99 -1.65 -0.03
C SER A 71 12.44 -2.93 0.59
N GLY A 72 13.04 -4.07 0.25
CA GLY A 72 12.65 -5.39 0.77
C GLY A 72 13.09 -5.69 2.21
N ARG A 73 13.59 -4.71 2.97
CA ARG A 73 14.28 -4.92 4.26
C ARG A 73 13.47 -5.77 5.26
N ARG A 74 12.20 -5.43 5.48
CA ARG A 74 11.31 -6.15 6.40
C ARG A 74 10.99 -7.56 5.93
N PHE A 75 10.87 -7.75 4.62
CA PHE A 75 10.61 -9.06 4.02
C PHE A 75 11.83 -9.98 4.12
N MET A 76 13.03 -9.44 3.85
CA MET A 76 14.30 -10.17 3.88
C MET A 76 14.73 -10.60 5.29
N ALA A 77 14.22 -9.97 6.34
CA ALA A 77 14.45 -10.42 7.72
C ALA A 77 13.87 -11.82 7.98
N HIS A 78 12.71 -12.14 7.39
CA HIS A 78 11.99 -13.39 7.62
C HIS A 78 11.29 -13.89 6.34
N PRO A 79 12.04 -14.24 5.28
CA PRO A 79 11.48 -14.42 3.93
C PRO A 79 10.41 -15.51 3.86
N TRP A 80 10.64 -16.67 4.47
CA TRP A 80 9.67 -17.77 4.45
C TRP A 80 8.37 -17.43 5.18
N ARG A 81 8.46 -16.80 6.35
CA ARG A 81 7.29 -16.38 7.13
C ARG A 81 6.54 -15.26 6.42
N ALA A 82 7.27 -14.32 5.82
CA ALA A 82 6.70 -13.22 5.06
C ALA A 82 5.96 -13.73 3.81
N THR A 83 6.59 -14.60 3.02
CA THR A 83 5.96 -15.29 1.87
C THR A 83 4.70 -16.03 2.29
N LEU A 84 4.75 -16.81 3.37
CA LEU A 84 3.58 -17.53 3.87
C LEU A 84 2.45 -16.57 4.24
N CYS A 85 2.74 -15.45 4.92
CA CYS A 85 1.74 -14.43 5.24
C CYS A 85 1.12 -13.84 3.96
N CYS A 86 1.94 -13.49 2.96
CA CYS A 86 1.47 -12.96 1.68
C CYS A 86 0.53 -13.94 0.94
N LEU A 87 0.76 -15.25 1.06
CA LEU A 87 -0.08 -16.27 0.43
C LEU A 87 -1.37 -16.55 1.22
N VAL A 88 -1.31 -16.51 2.55
CA VAL A 88 -2.39 -16.98 3.42
C VAL A 88 -3.32 -15.84 3.88
N PHE A 89 -2.84 -14.61 4.00
CA PHE A 89 -3.66 -13.50 4.50
C PHE A 89 -4.84 -13.13 3.59
N PRO A 90 -4.69 -13.02 2.25
CA PRO A 90 -5.82 -12.73 1.37
C PRO A 90 -7.00 -13.72 1.51
N PRO A 91 -6.80 -15.06 1.46
CA PRO A 91 -7.91 -15.99 1.65
C PRO A 91 -8.48 -15.97 3.08
N LEU A 92 -7.66 -15.75 4.11
CA LEU A 92 -8.18 -15.59 5.48
C LEU A 92 -9.05 -14.34 5.64
N TYR A 93 -8.65 -13.24 5.01
CA TYR A 93 -9.44 -12.03 4.98
C TYR A 93 -10.77 -12.26 4.26
N ASP A 94 -10.78 -13.02 3.16
CA ASP A 94 -11.99 -13.41 2.44
C ASP A 94 -12.92 -14.32 3.25
N LEU A 95 -12.37 -15.11 4.17
CA LEU A 95 -13.12 -15.89 5.15
C LEU A 95 -13.65 -15.05 6.33
N GLY A 96 -13.38 -13.73 6.34
CA GLY A 96 -13.89 -12.81 7.35
C GLY A 96 -12.99 -12.62 8.57
N VAL A 97 -11.72 -13.06 8.53
CA VAL A 97 -10.77 -12.79 9.62
C VAL A 97 -10.53 -11.27 9.72
N PRO A 98 -10.70 -10.65 10.91
CA PRO A 98 -10.51 -9.21 11.05
C PRO A 98 -9.08 -8.75 10.70
N PRO A 99 -8.91 -7.63 9.98
CA PRO A 99 -7.59 -7.05 9.65
C PRO A 99 -6.66 -6.86 10.85
N ALA A 100 -7.22 -6.47 12.01
CA ALA A 100 -6.44 -6.28 13.24
C ALA A 100 -5.81 -7.58 13.76
N THR A 101 -6.43 -8.73 13.49
CA THR A 101 -5.87 -10.04 13.82
C THR A 101 -4.68 -10.37 12.92
N LEU A 102 -4.83 -10.13 11.61
CA LEU A 102 -3.77 -10.35 10.63
C LEU A 102 -2.58 -9.42 10.88
N ASP A 103 -2.83 -8.15 11.22
CA ASP A 103 -1.79 -7.17 11.58
C ASP A 103 -0.96 -7.63 12.78
N ARG A 104 -1.61 -8.19 13.81
CA ARG A 104 -0.92 -8.72 14.99
C ARG A 104 0.04 -9.85 14.61
N VAL A 105 -0.40 -10.75 13.73
CA VAL A 105 0.44 -11.83 13.20
C VAL A 105 1.58 -11.26 12.37
N TRP A 106 1.30 -10.32 11.46
CA TRP A 106 2.30 -9.65 10.64
C TRP A 106 3.40 -8.99 11.48
N LYS A 107 3.02 -8.22 12.50
CA LYS A 107 3.95 -7.59 13.44
C LYS A 107 4.83 -8.60 14.18
N SER A 108 4.36 -9.81 14.44
CA SER A 108 5.19 -10.88 15.03
C SER A 108 6.19 -11.51 14.05
N VAL A 109 6.00 -11.28 12.75
CA VAL A 109 6.86 -11.79 11.67
C VAL A 109 7.91 -10.78 11.28
N VAL A 110 7.62 -9.48 11.36
CA VAL A 110 8.50 -8.40 10.86
C VAL A 110 9.17 -7.56 11.95
N ARG A 111 9.10 -7.99 13.22
CA ARG A 111 9.71 -7.30 14.36
C ARG A 111 11.17 -7.71 14.55
#